data_AF-A0A2T2TVS6-F1
#
_entry.id   AF-A0A2T2TVS6-F1
#
_cell.length_a   1.000
_cell.length_b   1.000
_cell.length_c   1.000
_cell.angle_alpha   90.00
_cell.angle_beta   90.00
_cell.angle_gamma   90.00
#
_symmetry.space_group_name_H-M   'P 1'
#
loop_
_entity.id
_entity.type
_entity.pdbx_description
1 polymer ?
#
loop_
_entity_poly.entity_id
_entity_poly.type
_entity_poly.pdbx_seq_one_letter_code
_entity_poly.pdbx_strand_id
1 'polypeptide(L)'
;MAELTLRLPQSLKERVQRLADEEGVSMNQFVALATAEKAASLESAPADWQRRVLQAWAKEGEEAAEEAGHDTPAGYLQSLLDRAPDVEPPRKEDRLPSDQP
;
A
#
# COMPACT_ATOMS: atom_id res chain seq x y z
N MET A 1 -22.62 13.41 11.83
CA MET A 1 -21.20 13.78 11.57
C MET A 1 -20.54 14.02 12.92
N ALA A 2 -19.25 13.68 13.05
CA ALA A 2 -18.48 14.00 14.26
C ALA A 2 -18.11 15.49 14.27
N GLU A 3 -18.04 16.10 15.46
CA GLU A 3 -17.67 17.50 15.62
C GLU A 3 -16.16 17.62 15.90
N LEU A 4 -15.48 18.51 15.17
CA LEU A 4 -14.05 18.76 15.30
C LEU A 4 -13.80 20.27 15.48
N THR A 5 -13.18 20.66 16.60
CA THR A 5 -12.76 22.04 16.84
C THR A 5 -11.32 22.23 16.37
N LEU A 6 -11.11 23.10 15.38
CA LEU A 6 -9.79 23.41 14.83
C LEU A 6 -9.35 24.83 15.22
N ARG A 7 -8.07 24.98 15.55
CA ARG A 7 -7.43 26.29 15.70
C ARG A 7 -6.59 26.57 14.46
N LEU A 8 -7.01 27.54 13.66
CA LEU A 8 -6.32 27.93 12.43
C LEU A 8 -5.74 29.34 12.58
N PRO A 9 -4.58 29.63 11.96
CA PRO A 9 -4.15 31.01 11.77
C PRO A 9 -5.26 31.84 11.08
N GLN A 10 -5.41 33.10 11.48
CA GLN A 10 -6.47 33.98 10.98
C GLN A 10 -6.47 34.08 9.44
N SER A 11 -5.28 34.22 8.84
CA SER A 11 -5.11 34.27 7.39
C SER A 11 -5.55 33.00 6.67
N LEU A 12 -5.39 31.83 7.31
CA LEU A 12 -5.85 30.56 6.74
C LEU A 12 -7.38 30.46 6.83
N LYS A 13 -7.96 30.84 7.98
CA LYS A 13 -9.42 30.86 8.15
C LYS A 13 -10.10 31.74 7.09
N GLU A 14 -9.58 32.95 6.86
CA GLU A 14 -10.10 33.86 5.84
C GLU A 14 -10.00 33.28 4.43
N ARG A 15 -8.89 32.59 4.13
CA ARG A 15 -8.71 31.93 2.84
C ARG A 15 -9.69 30.78 2.64
N VAL A 16 -9.89 29.94 3.65
CA VAL A 16 -10.85 28.82 3.61
C VAL A 16 -12.28 29.35 3.46
N GLN A 17 -12.64 30.42 4.17
CA GLN A 17 -13.96 31.03 4.04
C GLN A 17 -14.22 31.52 2.60
N ARG A 18 -13.29 32.27 2.02
CA ARG A 18 -13.41 32.77 0.64
C ARG A 18 -13.54 31.61 -0.36
N LEU A 19 -12.74 30.56 -0.23
CA LEU A 19 -12.81 29.40 -1.13
C LEU A 19 -14.15 28.66 -0.98
N ALA A 20 -14.66 28.50 0.24
CA ALA A 20 -15.98 27.92 0.47
C ALA A 20 -17.10 28.77 -0.16
N ASP A 21 -17.00 30.09 -0.06
CA ASP A 21 -17.95 31.02 -0.68
C ASP A 21 -17.90 30.94 -2.22
N GLU A 22 -16.70 30.84 -2.81
CA GLU A 22 -16.49 30.64 -4.26
C GLU A 22 -17.10 29.33 -4.76
N GLU A 23 -17.05 28.26 -3.95
CA GLU A 23 -17.67 26.97 -4.25
C GLU A 23 -19.17 26.89 -3.89
N GLY A 24 -19.72 27.91 -3.23
CA GLY A 24 -21.12 27.95 -2.81
C GLY A 24 -21.48 26.94 -1.71
N VAL A 25 -20.51 26.55 -0.88
CA VAL A 25 -20.68 25.58 0.22
C VAL A 25 -20.36 26.21 1.57
N SER A 26 -20.83 25.60 2.66
CA SER A 26 -20.43 26.05 3.99
C SER A 26 -18.95 25.74 4.26
N MET A 27 -18.31 26.54 5.10
CA MET A 27 -16.91 26.32 5.51
C MET A 27 -16.66 24.91 6.07
N ASN A 28 -17.62 24.36 6.83
CA ASN A 28 -17.52 22.99 7.36
C ASN A 28 -17.53 21.93 6.25
N GLN A 29 -18.38 22.10 5.23
CA GLN A 29 -18.43 21.18 4.09
C GLN A 29 -17.15 21.27 3.27
N PHE A 30 -16.65 22.49 3.01
CA PHE A 30 -15.38 22.71 2.32
C PHE A 30 -14.23 22.01 3.05
N VAL A 31 -14.10 22.21 4.37
CA VAL A 31 -13.05 21.56 5.18
C VAL A 31 -13.19 20.04 5.17
N ALA A 32 -14.41 19.51 5.21
CA ALA A 32 -14.64 18.08 5.12
C ALA A 32 -14.18 17.50 3.78
N LEU A 33 -14.51 18.15 2.66
CA LEU A 33 -14.06 17.77 1.33
C LEU A 33 -12.54 17.84 1.20
N ALA A 34 -11.93 18.96 1.58
CA ALA A 34 -10.47 19.14 1.54
C ALA A 34 -9.73 18.09 2.38
N THR A 35 -10.29 17.70 3.54
CA THR A 35 -9.71 16.65 4.39
C THR A 35 -9.84 15.28 3.73
N ALA A 36 -10.99 14.98 3.12
CA ALA A 36 -11.20 13.73 2.40
C ALA A 36 -10.25 13.61 1.19
N GLU A 37 -10.08 14.67 0.42
CA GLU A 37 -9.13 14.72 -0.70
C GLU A 37 -7.69 14.53 -0.23
N LYS A 38 -7.30 15.20 0.86
CA LYS A 38 -5.96 15.03 1.43
C LYS A 38 -5.74 13.60 1.92
N ALA A 39 -6.72 13.01 2.60
CA ALA A 39 -6.66 11.63 3.06
C ALA A 39 -6.50 10.66 1.88
N ALA A 40 -7.35 10.78 0.85
CA ALA A 40 -7.28 9.96 -0.34
C ALA A 40 -5.92 10.10 -1.06
N SER A 41 -5.39 11.32 -1.15
CA SER A 41 -4.07 11.58 -1.74
C SER A 41 -2.93 10.94 -0.95
N LEU A 42 -3.00 10.96 0.38
CA LEU A 42 -2.00 10.32 1.24
C LEU A 42 -2.11 8.79 1.17
N GLU A 43 -3.33 8.24 1.24
CA GLU A 43 -3.56 6.80 1.15
C GLU A 43 -3.20 6.21 -0.21
N SER A 44 -3.34 7.00 -1.28
CA SER A 44 -3.02 6.60 -2.65
C SER A 44 -1.57 6.87 -3.03
N ALA A 45 -0.75 7.46 -2.15
CA ALA A 45 0.65 7.71 -2.45
C ALA A 45 1.35 6.36 -2.75
N PRO A 46 1.98 6.18 -3.93
CA PRO A 46 2.53 4.89 -4.34
C PRO A 46 3.49 4.26 -3.33
N ALA A 47 4.25 5.09 -2.61
CA ALA A 47 5.18 4.67 -1.58
C ALA A 47 4.48 4.00 -0.37
N ASP A 48 3.31 4.49 0.03
CA ASP A 48 2.58 3.96 1.19
C ASP A 48 1.90 2.64 0.84
N TRP A 49 1.35 2.51 -0.37
CA TRP A 49 0.83 1.23 -0.87
C TRP A 49 1.91 0.15 -0.93
N GLN A 50 3.04 0.44 -1.60
CA GLN A 50 4.14 -0.53 -1.74
C GLN A 50 4.67 -0.97 -0.38
N ARG A 51 4.84 -0.03 0.55
CA ARG A 51 5.29 -0.33 1.91
C ARG A 51 4.31 -1.22 2.66
N ARG A 52 3.01 -0.97 2.55
CA ARG A 52 1.97 -1.80 3.19
C ARG A 52 1.93 -3.22 2.64
N VAL A 53 2.04 -3.38 1.32
CA VAL A 53 2.10 -4.70 0.68
C VAL A 53 3.33 -5.47 1.15
N LEU A 54 4.51 -4.83 1.13
CA LEU A 54 5.74 -5.45 1.59
C LEU A 54 5.70 -5.83 3.07
N GLN A 55 5.10 -5.01 3.93
CA GLN A 55 4.89 -5.33 5.34
C GLN A 55 3.92 -6.49 5.54
N ALA A 56 2.84 -6.55 4.75
CA ALA A 56 1.89 -7.65 4.81
C ALA A 56 2.56 -8.98 4.42
N TRP A 57 3.32 -9.00 3.32
CA TRP A 57 4.06 -10.18 2.90
C TRP A 57 5.17 -10.58 3.87
N ALA A 58 5.87 -9.60 4.47
CA ALA A 58 6.88 -9.89 5.48
C ALA A 58 6.24 -10.60 6.69
N LYS A 59 5.11 -10.08 7.17
CA LYS A 59 4.35 -10.68 8.27
C LYS A 59 3.85 -12.09 7.92
N GLU A 60 3.27 -12.26 6.73
CA GLU A 60 2.81 -13.57 6.25
C GLU A 60 3.96 -14.58 6.17
N GLY A 61 5.15 -14.15 5.74
CA GLY A 61 6.36 -14.98 5.74
C GLY A 61 6.86 -15.33 7.14
N GLU A 62 6.71 -14.44 8.12
CA GLU A 62 7.00 -14.71 9.54
C GLU A 62 6.04 -15.75 10.11
N GLU A 63 4.74 -15.57 9.91
CA GLU A 63 3.70 -16.52 10.35
C GLU A 63 3.89 -17.89 9.71
N ALA A 64 4.14 -17.96 8.40
CA ALA A 64 4.37 -19.23 7.70
C ALA A 64 5.65 -19.94 8.18
N ALA A 65 6.71 -19.19 8.50
CA ALA A 65 7.93 -19.78 9.06
C ALA A 65 7.68 -20.34 10.46
N GLU A 66 6.97 -19.62 11.32
CA GLU A 66 6.59 -20.07 12.66
C GLU A 66 5.73 -21.34 12.60
N GLU A 67 4.69 -21.36 11.76
CA GLU A 67 3.83 -22.53 11.54
C GLU A 67 4.62 -23.75 11.02
N ALA A 68 5.62 -23.51 10.17
CA ALA A 68 6.51 -24.55 9.65
C ALA A 68 7.65 -24.94 10.63
N GLY A 69 7.73 -24.32 11.81
CA GLY A 69 8.73 -24.63 12.83
C GLY A 69 10.13 -24.06 12.55
N HIS A 70 10.20 -22.93 11.85
CA HIS A 70 11.44 -22.23 11.51
C HIS A 70 11.57 -20.88 12.25
N ASP A 71 12.77 -20.61 12.78
CA ASP A 71 13.06 -19.38 13.54
C ASP A 71 13.01 -18.10 12.69
N THR A 72 13.15 -18.21 11.37
CA THR A 72 13.14 -17.06 10.45
C THR A 72 12.48 -17.40 9.11
N PRO A 73 11.86 -16.40 8.43
CA PRO A 73 11.37 -16.56 7.06
C PRO A 73 12.43 -17.05 6.08
N ALA A 74 13.67 -16.58 6.22
CA ALA A 74 14.77 -16.99 5.36
C ALA A 74 15.14 -18.46 5.57
N GLY A 75 15.13 -18.94 6.81
CA GLY A 75 15.36 -20.36 7.13
C GLY A 75 14.25 -21.26 6.58
N TYR A 76 13.00 -20.79 6.63
CA TYR A 76 11.88 -21.51 6.01
C TYR A 76 12.02 -21.54 4.48
N LEU A 77 12.31 -20.41 3.84
CA LEU A 77 12.54 -20.35 2.40
C LEU A 77 13.64 -21.31 1.97
N GLN A 78 14.77 -21.35 2.69
CA GLN A 78 15.85 -22.26 2.39
C GLN A 78 15.40 -23.73 2.45
N SER A 79 14.59 -24.10 3.45
CA SER A 79 14.10 -25.48 3.57
C SER A 79 13.16 -25.89 2.44
N LEU A 80 12.45 -24.94 1.83
CA LEU A 80 11.66 -25.16 0.61
C LEU A 80 12.56 -25.31 -0.62
N LEU A 81 13.55 -24.44 -0.77
CA LEU A 81 14.50 -24.47 -1.89
C LEU A 81 15.33 -25.76 -1.89
N ASP A 82 15.74 -26.25 -0.73
CA ASP A 82 16.49 -27.52 -0.60
C ASP A 82 15.67 -28.74 -1.08
N ARG A 83 14.34 -28.63 -1.13
CA ARG A 83 13.44 -29.66 -1.67
C ARG A 83 13.20 -29.51 -3.17
N ALA A 84 13.51 -28.35 -3.73
CA ALA A 84 13.36 -28.11 -5.15
C ALA A 84 14.46 -28.88 -5.90
N PRO A 85 14.13 -29.60 -6.97
CA PRO A 85 15.15 -30.23 -7.78
C PRO A 85 15.96 -29.15 -8.52
N ASP A 86 17.27 -29.36 -8.66
CA ASP A 86 18.19 -28.51 -9.46
C ASP A 86 17.95 -28.60 -10.98
N VAL A 87 16.74 -28.95 -11.39
CA VAL A 87 16.30 -28.96 -12.79
C VAL A 87 15.13 -28.01 -12.93
N GLU A 88 15.28 -27.03 -13.83
CA GLU A 88 14.19 -26.13 -14.19
C GLU A 88 13.03 -26.96 -14.75
N PRO A 89 11.79 -26.82 -14.23
CA PRO A 89 10.66 -27.59 -14.73
C PRO A 89 10.42 -27.22 -16.20
N PRO A 90 10.34 -28.21 -17.10
CA PRO A 90 10.25 -27.94 -18.54
C PRO A 90 8.97 -27.15 -18.83
N ARG A 91 9.11 -25.92 -19.32
CA ARG A 91 7.97 -25.11 -19.77
C ARG A 91 7.68 -25.41 -21.22
N LYS A 92 6.40 -25.41 -21.59
CA LYS A 92 5.99 -25.62 -23.00
C LYS A 92 6.51 -24.50 -23.90
N GLU A 93 6.79 -23.33 -23.34
CA GLU A 93 7.29 -22.15 -24.05
C GLU A 93 8.83 -22.06 -24.11
N ASP A 94 9.57 -22.87 -23.33
CA ASP A 94 11.04 -22.92 -23.34
C ASP A 94 11.56 -23.74 -24.53
N ARG A 95 11.21 -23.32 -25.75
CA ARG A 95 11.84 -23.83 -26.97
C ARG A 95 12.86 -22.82 -27.46
N LEU A 96 14.08 -23.27 -27.70
CA LEU A 96 15.04 -22.47 -28.45
C LEU A 96 14.46 -22.18 -29.85
N PRO A 97 14.73 -21.01 -30.45
CA PRO A 97 14.28 -20.70 -31.80
C PRO A 97 14.70 -21.76 -32.84
N SER A 98 15.76 -22.53 -32.56
CA SER A 98 16.23 -23.66 -33.36
C SER A 98 15.35 -24.91 -33.31
N ASP A 99 14.45 -25.01 -32.34
CA ASP A 99 13.59 -26.17 -32.09
C ASP A 99 12.13 -25.91 -32.52
N GLN A 100 11.88 -24.84 -33.27
CA GLN A 100 10.60 -24.60 -33.95
C GLN A 100 10.61 -25.31 -35.32
N PRO A 101 9.53 -26.06 -35.67
CA PRO A 101 9.43 -26.77 -36.94
C PRO A 101 9.33 -25.84 -38.15
#